data_AF-C1DTA8-F1
#
_entry.id   AF-C1DTA8-F1
#
_cell.length_a   1.000
_cell.length_b   1.000
_cell.length_c   1.000
_cell.angle_alpha   90.00
_cell.angle_beta   90.00
_cell.angle_gamma   90.00
#
_symmetry.space_group_name_H-M   'P 1'
#
loop_
_entity.id
_entity.type
_entity.pdbx_description
1 polymer ?
#
loop_
_entity_poly.entity_id
_entity_poly.type
_entity_poly.pdbx_seq_one_letter_code
_entity_poly.pdbx_strand_id
1 'polypeptide(L)'
;MYRTHTVFFLPAQLNFVYYEFFSSNPKVFWTDSKWFLLDKIIGYPYDLPVPNVIGEFFFNNALTSANTGWLGSGYAHAGFLGLIVYAIFIGLILKFLDRKAKKLGKEFVFISFSPFIISLMLSSDLKTVLLSHGLALYLFILSTFNFRIDKSKSNFGGELYDK
;
A
#
# COMPACT_ATOMS: atom_id res chain seq x y z
N MET A 1 26.80 -5.76 9.61
CA MET A 1 26.14 -5.83 8.29
C MET A 1 25.24 -7.07 8.25
N TYR A 2 24.06 -7.02 8.89
CA TYR A 2 23.11 -8.17 9.01
C TYR A 2 21.66 -7.77 8.68
N ARG A 3 21.45 -6.59 8.07
CA ARG A 3 20.14 -5.94 8.02
C ARG A 3 19.27 -6.30 6.81
N THR A 4 19.78 -6.99 5.80
CA THR A 4 19.04 -7.26 4.56
C THR A 4 18.21 -8.54 4.61
N HIS A 5 18.66 -9.57 5.32
CA HIS A 5 17.92 -10.84 5.43
C HIS A 5 16.58 -10.69 6.17
N THR A 6 16.53 -9.81 7.18
CA THR A 6 15.32 -9.55 7.97
C THR A 6 14.27 -8.72 7.23
N VAL A 7 14.65 -7.89 6.24
CA VAL A 7 13.73 -6.95 5.59
C VAL A 7 12.71 -7.64 4.68
N PHE A 8 13.04 -8.80 4.10
CA PHE A 8 12.12 -9.57 3.27
C PHE A 8 11.54 -10.79 3.98
N PHE A 9 12.32 -11.41 4.87
CA PHE A 9 11.86 -12.60 5.59
C PHE A 9 10.83 -12.27 6.67
N LEU A 10 11.04 -11.21 7.44
CA LEU A 10 10.15 -10.86 8.54
C LEU A 10 8.74 -10.46 8.03
N PRO A 11 8.58 -9.64 6.97
CA PRO A 11 7.26 -9.38 6.41
C PRO A 11 6.57 -10.63 5.89
N ALA A 12 7.29 -11.52 5.20
CA ALA A 12 6.72 -12.78 4.73
C ALA A 12 6.22 -13.62 5.92
N GLN A 13 7.04 -13.77 6.95
CA GLN A 13 6.67 -14.47 8.18
C GLN A 13 5.45 -13.84 8.85
N LEU A 14 5.38 -12.52 8.97
CA LEU A 14 4.23 -11.84 9.54
C LEU A 14 2.96 -12.04 8.71
N ASN A 15 3.04 -12.11 7.38
CA ASN A 15 1.88 -12.47 6.56
C ASN A 15 1.36 -13.88 6.90
N PHE A 16 2.25 -14.84 7.13
CA PHE A 16 1.86 -16.20 7.55
C PHE A 16 1.27 -16.21 8.96
N VAL A 17 1.85 -15.48 9.91
CA VAL A 17 1.32 -15.37 11.29
C VAL A 17 -0.09 -14.78 11.28
N TYR A 18 -0.35 -13.75 10.46
CA TYR A 18 -1.69 -13.21 10.28
C TYR A 18 -2.65 -14.26 9.72
N TYR A 19 -2.21 -15.04 8.72
CA TYR A 19 -3.01 -16.14 8.20
C TYR A 19 -3.35 -17.18 9.27
N GLU A 20 -2.35 -17.65 10.02
CA GLU A 20 -2.53 -18.64 11.08
C GLU A 20 -3.52 -18.15 12.13
N PHE A 21 -3.32 -16.95 12.67
CA PHE A 21 -4.20 -16.38 13.68
C PHE A 21 -5.63 -16.20 13.14
N PHE A 22 -5.80 -15.48 12.02
CA PHE A 22 -7.13 -15.18 11.50
C PHE A 22 -7.79 -16.36 10.77
N SER A 23 -7.12 -17.50 10.60
CA SER A 23 -7.76 -18.72 10.09
C SER A 23 -8.73 -19.33 11.10
N SER A 24 -8.43 -19.17 12.39
CA SER A 24 -9.18 -19.76 13.50
C SER A 24 -9.89 -18.71 14.36
N ASN A 25 -9.60 -17.42 14.16
CA ASN A 25 -10.15 -16.32 14.94
C ASN A 25 -11.04 -15.37 14.09
N PRO A 26 -11.94 -14.59 14.72
CA PRO A 26 -12.85 -13.69 14.01
C PRO A 26 -12.15 -12.70 13.07
N LYS A 27 -12.73 -12.48 11.90
CA LYS A 27 -12.23 -11.47 10.96
C LYS A 27 -12.64 -10.07 11.39
N VAL A 28 -11.86 -9.08 10.99
CA VAL A 28 -12.01 -7.68 11.45
C VAL A 28 -13.01 -6.90 10.61
N PHE A 29 -13.27 -7.28 9.36
CA PHE A 29 -14.18 -6.60 8.44
C PHE A 29 -13.98 -5.08 8.34
N TRP A 30 -12.72 -4.62 8.36
CA TRP A 30 -12.32 -3.21 8.32
C TRP A 30 -12.88 -2.32 9.44
N THR A 31 -13.43 -2.90 10.50
CA THR A 31 -14.02 -2.19 11.65
C THR A 31 -12.97 -1.51 12.55
N ASP A 32 -11.69 -1.86 12.38
CA ASP A 32 -10.54 -1.20 13.02
C ASP A 32 -10.42 0.29 12.65
N SER A 33 -11.06 0.70 11.55
CA SER A 33 -11.09 2.08 11.10
C SER A 33 -12.33 2.81 11.62
N LYS A 34 -12.14 3.67 12.64
CA LYS A 34 -13.20 4.52 13.23
C LYS A 34 -13.91 5.44 12.24
N TRP A 35 -13.29 5.70 11.08
CA TRP A 35 -13.85 6.59 10.05
C TRP A 35 -15.12 6.03 9.40
N PHE A 36 -15.20 4.71 9.20
CA PHE A 36 -16.32 4.11 8.48
C PHE A 36 -17.55 3.86 9.35
N LEU A 37 -17.45 4.11 10.67
CA LEU A 37 -18.49 3.80 11.67
C LEU A 37 -19.01 2.35 11.61
N LEU A 38 -18.27 1.46 10.92
CA LEU A 38 -18.60 0.05 10.76
C LEU A 38 -18.49 -0.68 12.10
N ASP A 39 -17.62 -0.19 12.99
CA ASP A 39 -17.51 -0.63 14.38
C ASP A 39 -18.85 -0.54 15.12
N LYS A 40 -19.70 0.45 14.82
CA LYS A 40 -21.02 0.59 15.45
C LYS A 40 -22.07 -0.37 14.91
N ILE A 41 -21.86 -0.94 13.72
CA ILE A 41 -22.82 -1.84 13.05
C ILE A 41 -22.44 -3.30 13.30
N ILE A 42 -21.17 -3.63 13.10
CA ILE A 42 -20.65 -5.01 13.12
C ILE A 42 -19.86 -5.30 14.41
N GLY A 43 -19.35 -4.26 15.09
CA GLY A 43 -18.45 -4.42 16.24
C GLY A 43 -17.02 -4.72 15.81
N TYR A 44 -16.05 -4.15 16.51
CA TYR A 44 -14.65 -4.58 16.41
C TYR A 44 -14.44 -5.77 17.38
N PRO A 45 -13.99 -6.95 16.90
CA PRO A 45 -14.02 -8.18 17.70
C PRO A 45 -12.86 -8.33 18.70
N TYR A 46 -11.96 -7.34 18.82
CA TYR A 46 -10.78 -7.40 19.68
C TYR A 46 -10.65 -6.16 20.56
N ASP A 47 -9.95 -6.27 21.70
CA ASP A 47 -9.71 -5.11 22.58
C ASP A 47 -8.51 -4.26 22.12
N LEU A 48 -7.60 -4.86 21.35
CA LEU A 48 -6.36 -4.25 20.88
C LEU A 48 -6.40 -4.02 19.37
N PRO A 49 -5.64 -3.04 18.83
CA PRO A 49 -5.43 -2.92 17.39
C PRO A 49 -4.86 -4.21 16.79
N VAL A 50 -5.23 -4.55 15.56
CA VAL A 50 -4.80 -5.78 14.88
C VAL A 50 -3.29 -6.04 14.97
N PRO A 51 -2.40 -5.05 14.74
CA PRO A 51 -0.96 -5.30 14.88
C PRO A 51 -0.52 -5.69 16.30
N ASN A 52 -1.21 -5.19 17.33
CA ASN A 52 -0.93 -5.50 18.73
C ASN A 52 -1.51 -6.86 19.13
N VAL A 53 -2.69 -7.25 18.61
CA VAL A 53 -3.23 -8.60 18.77
C VAL A 53 -2.24 -9.64 18.23
N ILE A 54 -1.68 -9.39 17.04
CA ILE A 54 -0.68 -10.28 16.47
C ILE A 54 0.66 -10.20 17.23
N GLY A 55 1.02 -9.04 17.74
CA GLY A 55 2.21 -8.88 18.60
C GLY A 55 2.11 -9.68 19.90
N GLU A 56 0.93 -9.70 20.52
CA GLU A 56 0.64 -10.54 21.67
C GLU A 56 0.71 -12.02 21.31
N PHE A 57 0.04 -12.43 20.22
CA PHE A 57 0.03 -13.83 19.79
C PHE A 57 1.43 -14.39 19.45
N PHE A 58 2.24 -13.62 18.72
CA PHE A 58 3.51 -14.12 18.18
C PHE A 58 4.75 -13.78 19.04
N PHE A 59 4.77 -12.61 19.68
CA PHE A 59 5.90 -12.17 20.51
C PHE A 59 5.61 -12.24 22.00
N ASN A 60 4.43 -12.72 22.41
CA ASN A 60 3.96 -12.74 23.80
C ASN A 60 4.03 -11.35 24.47
N ASN A 61 3.80 -10.29 23.67
CA ASN A 61 3.89 -8.91 24.12
C ASN A 61 2.89 -8.01 23.36
N ALA A 62 1.79 -7.67 24.03
CA ALA A 62 0.75 -6.78 23.50
C ALA A 62 1.21 -5.35 23.18
N LEU A 63 2.35 -4.90 23.72
CA LEU A 63 2.95 -3.60 23.38
C LEU A 63 3.69 -3.64 22.04
N THR A 64 4.01 -4.83 21.52
CA THR A 64 4.68 -4.99 20.24
C THR A 64 3.68 -4.82 19.10
N SER A 65 3.95 -3.89 18.18
CA SER A 65 3.14 -3.71 16.98
C SER A 65 3.69 -4.57 15.83
N ALA A 66 3.06 -5.71 15.58
CA ALA A 66 3.43 -6.63 14.50
C ALA A 66 2.72 -6.22 13.20
N ASN A 67 3.22 -5.18 12.53
CA ASN A 67 2.65 -4.70 11.28
C ASN A 67 2.97 -5.63 10.11
N THR A 68 2.03 -5.77 9.18
CA THR A 68 2.18 -6.63 8.00
C THR A 68 1.76 -5.90 6.73
N GLY A 69 2.12 -6.47 5.58
CA GLY A 69 1.73 -5.93 4.28
C GLY A 69 0.25 -6.16 3.95
N TRP A 70 -0.14 -5.80 2.73
CA TRP A 70 -1.52 -5.91 2.27
C TRP A 70 -2.07 -7.35 2.27
N LEU A 71 -1.21 -8.38 2.17
CA LEU A 71 -1.67 -9.78 2.17
C LEU A 71 -2.21 -10.19 3.54
N GLY A 72 -1.39 -10.09 4.59
CA GLY A 72 -1.80 -10.42 5.95
C GLY A 72 -2.95 -9.53 6.42
N SER A 73 -2.88 -8.23 6.11
CA SER A 73 -3.93 -7.27 6.47
C SER A 73 -5.24 -7.57 5.74
N GLY A 74 -5.20 -7.84 4.43
CA GLY A 74 -6.38 -8.23 3.66
C GLY A 74 -7.02 -9.51 4.18
N TYR A 75 -6.21 -10.51 4.54
CA TYR A 75 -6.69 -11.76 5.13
C TYR A 75 -7.30 -11.57 6.52
N ALA A 76 -6.76 -10.66 7.33
CA ALA A 76 -7.32 -10.31 8.64
C ALA A 76 -8.72 -9.69 8.52
N HIS A 77 -8.96 -8.87 7.49
CA HIS A 77 -10.24 -8.19 7.34
C HIS A 77 -11.36 -9.09 6.84
N ALA A 78 -11.15 -9.92 5.82
CA ALA A 78 -12.24 -10.77 5.30
C ALA A 78 -11.73 -12.10 4.70
N GLY A 79 -10.61 -12.61 5.20
CA GLY A 79 -9.98 -13.81 4.66
C GLY A 79 -9.61 -13.65 3.18
N PHE A 80 -9.85 -14.69 2.39
CA PHE A 80 -9.56 -14.66 0.96
C PHE A 80 -10.35 -13.58 0.20
N LEU A 81 -11.56 -13.24 0.64
CA LEU A 81 -12.32 -12.14 0.03
C LEU A 81 -11.61 -10.79 0.25
N GLY A 82 -11.06 -10.57 1.44
CA GLY A 82 -10.31 -9.35 1.73
C GLY A 82 -9.03 -9.22 0.90
N LEU A 83 -8.33 -10.33 0.65
CA LEU A 83 -7.20 -10.39 -0.28
C LEU A 83 -7.61 -9.97 -1.70
N ILE A 84 -8.70 -10.53 -2.22
CA ILE A 84 -9.21 -10.20 -3.57
C ILE A 84 -9.58 -8.72 -3.65
N VAL A 85 -10.30 -8.20 -2.66
CA VAL A 85 -10.67 -6.78 -2.59
C VAL A 85 -9.43 -5.90 -2.64
N TYR A 86 -8.41 -6.20 -1.84
CA TYR A 86 -7.16 -5.42 -1.85
C TYR A 86 -6.41 -5.52 -3.17
N ALA A 87 -6.33 -6.71 -3.77
CA ALA A 87 -5.71 -6.90 -5.07
C ALA A 87 -6.39 -6.07 -6.17
N ILE A 88 -7.73 -5.99 -6.14
CA ILE A 88 -8.50 -5.13 -7.07
C ILE A 88 -8.13 -3.66 -6.85
N PHE A 89 -8.15 -3.16 -5.62
CA PHE A 89 -7.81 -1.76 -5.32
C PHE A 89 -6.38 -1.41 -5.74
N ILE A 90 -5.41 -2.27 -5.44
CA ILE A 90 -4.02 -2.10 -5.85
C ILE A 90 -3.92 -2.09 -7.38
N GLY A 91 -4.61 -3.01 -8.06
CA GLY A 91 -4.67 -3.05 -9.52
C GLY A 91 -5.26 -1.77 -10.13
N LEU A 92 -6.29 -1.19 -9.51
CA LEU A 92 -6.87 0.09 -9.94
C LEU A 92 -5.88 1.25 -9.80
N ILE A 93 -5.14 1.31 -8.68
CA ILE A 93 -4.09 2.31 -8.45
C ILE A 93 -3.01 2.17 -9.51
N LEU A 94 -2.50 0.96 -9.75
CA LEU A 94 -1.48 0.71 -10.78
C LEU A 94 -1.97 1.08 -12.19
N LYS A 95 -3.22 0.76 -12.54
CA LYS A 95 -3.84 1.14 -13.81
C LYS A 95 -3.94 2.66 -13.96
N PHE A 96 -4.24 3.39 -12.90
CA PHE A 96 -4.22 4.85 -12.90
C PHE A 96 -2.80 5.40 -13.14
N LEU A 97 -1.80 4.82 -12.47
CA LEU A 97 -0.41 5.22 -12.61
C LEU A 97 0.13 4.95 -14.02
N ASP A 98 -0.20 3.83 -14.67
CA ASP A 98 0.19 3.56 -16.07
C ASP A 98 -0.30 4.65 -17.03
N ARG A 99 -1.54 5.12 -16.84
CA ARG A 99 -2.10 6.22 -17.64
C ARG A 99 -1.34 7.53 -17.41
N LYS A 100 -0.91 7.81 -16.19
CA LYS A 100 -0.14 9.02 -15.85
C LYS A 100 1.31 8.93 -16.31
N ALA A 101 1.93 7.76 -16.21
CA ALA A 101 3.27 7.48 -16.72
C ALA A 101 3.40 7.75 -18.22
N LYS A 102 2.35 7.48 -19.01
CA LYS A 102 2.33 7.82 -20.45
C LYS A 102 2.38 9.34 -20.74
N LYS A 103 1.98 10.18 -19.78
CA LYS A 103 1.94 11.64 -19.94
C LYS A 103 3.11 12.35 -19.25
N LEU A 104 3.53 11.87 -18.08
CA LEU A 104 4.51 12.52 -17.21
C LEU A 104 5.91 11.92 -17.31
N GLY A 105 6.06 10.82 -18.06
CA GLY A 105 7.28 10.02 -18.10
C GLY A 105 7.21 8.84 -17.13
N LYS A 106 7.57 7.65 -17.62
CA LYS A 106 7.53 6.40 -16.85
C LYS A 106 8.46 6.44 -15.65
N GLU A 107 9.66 6.98 -15.84
CA GLU A 107 10.71 7.07 -14.81
C GLU A 107 10.26 7.91 -13.61
N PHE A 108 9.69 9.09 -13.88
CA PHE A 108 9.19 9.98 -12.83
C PHE A 108 8.09 9.32 -11.99
N VAL A 109 7.10 8.72 -12.64
CA VAL A 109 6.00 8.05 -11.94
C VAL A 109 6.49 6.84 -11.15
N PHE A 110 7.40 6.05 -11.72
CA PHE A 110 7.96 4.89 -11.05
C PHE A 110 8.76 5.26 -9.79
N ILE A 111 9.70 6.21 -9.91
CA ILE A 111 10.53 6.66 -8.78
C ILE A 111 9.66 7.24 -7.67
N SER A 112 8.74 8.13 -8.02
CA SER A 112 7.87 8.79 -7.03
C SER A 112 6.86 7.85 -6.36
N PHE A 113 6.42 6.79 -7.05
CA PHE A 113 5.49 5.80 -6.48
C PHE A 113 6.20 4.71 -5.64
N SER A 114 7.48 4.46 -5.89
CA SER A 114 8.23 3.35 -5.27
C SER A 114 8.18 3.25 -3.73
N PRO A 115 8.16 4.35 -2.95
CA PRO A 115 8.09 4.23 -1.49
C PRO A 115 6.75 3.65 -1.02
N PHE A 116 5.66 3.97 -1.71
CA PHE A 116 4.31 3.51 -1.35
C PHE A 116 4.14 2.02 -1.59
N ILE A 117 4.65 1.50 -2.71
CA ILE A 117 4.56 0.06 -3.00
C ILE A 117 5.44 -0.74 -2.03
N ILE A 118 6.62 -0.24 -1.67
CA ILE A 118 7.50 -0.90 -0.69
C ILE A 118 6.81 -0.96 0.69
N SER A 119 6.23 0.16 1.15
CA SER A 119 5.49 0.21 2.42
C SER A 119 4.30 -0.77 2.42
N LEU A 120 3.53 -0.79 1.34
CA LEU A 120 2.36 -1.67 1.17
C LEU A 120 2.73 -3.16 1.15
N MET A 121 3.88 -3.50 0.57
CA MET A 121 4.35 -4.88 0.48
C MET A 121 4.92 -5.38 1.81
N LEU A 122 5.64 -4.52 2.53
CA LEU A 122 6.48 -4.97 3.64
C LEU A 122 5.86 -4.73 5.02
N SER A 123 5.11 -3.66 5.23
CA SER A 123 4.93 -3.17 6.60
C SER A 123 3.64 -2.42 6.88
N SER A 124 2.74 -2.24 5.92
CA SER A 124 1.53 -1.46 6.17
C SER A 124 0.31 -1.98 5.42
N ASP A 125 -0.83 -1.93 6.12
CA ASP A 125 -2.14 -2.13 5.54
C ASP A 125 -2.45 -1.08 4.46
N LEU A 126 -3.24 -1.47 3.45
CA LEU A 126 -3.59 -0.63 2.31
C LEU A 126 -4.25 0.68 2.73
N LYS A 127 -5.11 0.65 3.74
CA LYS A 127 -5.77 1.85 4.27
C LYS A 127 -4.76 2.82 4.87
N THR A 128 -3.82 2.31 5.67
CA THR A 128 -2.73 3.09 6.26
C THR A 128 -1.83 3.70 5.18
N VAL A 129 -1.53 2.96 4.11
CA VAL A 129 -0.78 3.50 2.97
C VAL A 129 -1.53 4.63 2.26
N LEU A 130 -2.84 4.45 2.04
CA LEU A 130 -3.69 5.45 1.42
C LEU A 130 -3.78 6.74 2.23
N LEU A 131 -4.04 6.63 3.53
CA LEU A 131 -4.38 7.77 4.38
C LEU A 131 -3.17 8.34 5.12
N SER A 132 -2.42 7.50 5.82
CA SER A 132 -1.35 7.93 6.72
C SER A 132 -0.03 8.15 5.99
N HIS A 133 0.32 7.28 5.04
CA HIS A 133 1.54 7.46 4.23
C HIS A 133 1.34 8.47 3.10
N GLY A 134 0.11 8.96 2.86
CA GLY A 134 -0.17 10.04 1.92
C GLY A 134 -0.33 9.60 0.47
N LEU A 135 -0.52 8.29 0.19
CA LEU A 135 -0.74 7.83 -1.19
C LEU A 135 -1.98 8.49 -1.82
N ALA A 136 -3.05 8.73 -1.06
CA ALA A 136 -4.23 9.43 -1.59
C ALA A 136 -3.88 10.87 -2.04
N LEU A 137 -3.09 11.59 -1.25
CA LEU A 137 -2.61 12.93 -1.60
C LEU A 137 -1.69 12.90 -2.83
N TYR A 138 -0.79 11.92 -2.91
CA TYR A 138 0.06 11.71 -4.08
C TYR A 138 -0.76 11.47 -5.35
N LEU A 139 -1.77 10.59 -5.30
CA LEU A 139 -2.66 10.33 -6.43
C LEU A 139 -3.45 11.57 -6.82
N PHE A 140 -3.88 12.38 -5.85
CA PHE A 140 -4.55 13.66 -6.10
C PHE A 140 -3.63 14.65 -6.83
N ILE A 141 -2.39 14.84 -6.36
CA ILE A 141 -1.41 15.72 -7.01
C ILE A 141 -1.10 15.23 -8.42
N LEU A 142 -0.86 13.93 -8.62
CA LEU A 142 -0.66 13.38 -9.96
C LEU A 142 -1.87 13.60 -10.86
N SER A 143 -3.07 13.61 -10.30
CA SER A 143 -4.29 13.87 -11.06
C SER A 143 -4.30 15.27 -11.66
N THR A 144 -3.87 16.28 -10.89
CA THR A 144 -3.85 17.70 -11.30
C THR A 144 -2.69 18.02 -12.24
N PHE A 145 -1.57 17.29 -12.13
CA PHE A 145 -0.44 17.44 -13.05
C PHE A 145 -0.85 17.06 -14.48
N ASN A 146 -0.92 18.06 -15.35
CA ASN A 146 -1.00 17.94 -16.80
C ASN A 146 0.25 18.58 -17.39
N PHE A 147 1.21 17.76 -17.82
CA PHE A 147 2.39 18.25 -18.51
C PHE A 147 2.01 18.74 -19.91
N ARG A 148 2.14 20.05 -20.16
CA ARG A 148 2.14 20.62 -21.51
C ARG A 148 3.53 20.36 -22.09
N ILE A 149 3.66 19.41 -23.03
CA ILE A 149 4.88 19.33 -23.84
C ILE A 149 4.91 20.57 -24.72
N ASP A 150 5.76 21.53 -24.38
CA ASP A 150 6.12 22.59 -25.31
C ASP A 150 7.09 21.99 -26.34
N LYS A 151 6.60 21.85 -27.58
CA LYS A 151 7.34 21.27 -28.72
C LYS A 151 8.38 22.24 -29.31
N SER A 152 8.78 23.30 -28.61
CA SER A 152 9.53 24.40 -29.25
C SER A 152 11.03 24.16 -29.51
N LYS A 153 11.60 22.99 -29.20
CA LYS A 153 13.04 22.73 -29.41
C LYS A 153 13.41 21.65 -30.45
N SER A 154 12.55 21.37 -31.43
CA SER A 154 12.93 20.50 -32.56
C SER A 154 13.45 21.22 -33.80
N ASN A 155 13.45 22.56 -33.85
CA ASN A 155 13.77 23.30 -35.08
C ASN A 155 15.14 24.02 -35.09
N PHE A 156 15.95 23.95 -34.04
CA PHE A 156 17.25 24.66 -33.99
C PHE A 156 18.46 23.87 -34.48
N GLY A 157 18.28 22.65 -35.01
CA GLY A 157 19.39 21.80 -35.50
C GLY A 157 19.52 21.68 -37.02
N GLY A 158 18.57 22.25 -37.79
CA GLY A 158 18.49 22.03 -39.24
C GLY A 158 19.17 23.08 -40.12
N GLU A 159 19.47 24.28 -39.61
CA GLU A 159 19.94 25.42 -40.43
C GLU A 159 21.46 25.62 -40.45
N LEU A 160 22.25 24.77 -39.78
CA LEU A 160 23.71 24.94 -39.68
C LEU A 160 24.52 24.09 -40.70
N TYR A 161 23.88 23.40 -41.64
CA TYR A 161 24.55 22.55 -42.65
C TYR A 161 24.27 22.92 -44.11
N ASP A 162 23.65 24.07 -44.38
CA ASP A 162 23.47 24.60 -45.73
C ASP A 162 24.08 26.02 -45.84
N LYS A 163 25.41 26.13 -45.86
CA LYS A 163 26.15 27.24 -46.47
C LYS A 163 27.52 26.77 -46.95
#